data_AF-A0AAE4BN16-F1
#
_entry.id   AF-A0AAE4BN16-F1
#
_cell.length_a   1.000
_cell.length_b   1.000
_cell.length_c   1.000
_cell.angle_alpha   90.00
_cell.angle_beta   90.00
_cell.angle_gamma   90.00
#
_symmetry.space_group_name_H-M   'P 1'
#
loop_
_entity.id
_entity.type
_entity.pdbx_description
1 polymer ?
#
loop_
_entity_poly.entity_id
_entity_poly.type
_entity_poly.pdbx_seq_one_letter_code
_entity_poly.pdbx_strand_id
1 'polypeptide(L)'
;MTDGPADLERGRKLLGLVRGAGSPGERSKARGALMRFLDARALTLADLHGGMPAVTDPDALHGWRDALGHLAALRSPDPEVVGAAVTALVDDASLTEDERAALLTHLDLDKLAASRAPGWLFELGDEEVTDRHVLDAARALSAQAVLSLGGMSVAGAVQTLVMGEARVQARPARTLRARDAWHAAFLAELLRRATGLPARAQETAQGEWAAAGRASPTELSRVRAAAHNLDGALRQALDRAARDVARTV
;
A
#
# COMPACT_ATOMS: atom_id res chain seq x y z
N MET A 1 38.03 7.04 -26.42
CA MET A 1 37.54 8.37 -26.04
C MET A 1 36.70 8.16 -24.81
N THR A 2 37.12 8.68 -23.66
CA THR A 2 36.32 8.62 -22.43
C THR A 2 35.21 9.65 -22.58
N ASP A 3 33.99 9.19 -22.88
CA ASP A 3 32.81 10.04 -22.84
C ASP A 3 32.69 10.67 -21.45
N GLY A 4 32.58 12.00 -21.41
CA GLY A 4 32.62 12.73 -20.15
C GLY A 4 31.32 12.53 -19.36
N PRO A 5 31.36 12.62 -18.00
CA PRO A 5 30.16 12.58 -17.17
C PRO A 5 29.11 13.63 -17.58
N ALA A 6 29.55 14.76 -18.16
CA ALA A 6 28.69 15.82 -18.69
C ALA A 6 27.85 15.41 -19.91
N ASP A 7 28.35 14.48 -20.74
CA ASP A 7 27.64 14.01 -21.93
C ASP A 7 26.54 13.02 -21.56
N LEU A 8 26.81 12.13 -20.60
CA LEU A 8 25.79 11.24 -20.02
C LEU A 8 24.69 12.05 -19.33
N GLU A 9 25.04 13.09 -18.57
CA GLU A 9 24.06 13.98 -17.94
C GLU A 9 23.16 14.69 -18.97
N ARG A 10 23.76 15.22 -20.03
CA ARG A 10 23.00 15.85 -21.13
C ARG A 10 22.08 14.85 -21.83
N GLY A 11 22.56 13.64 -22.10
CA GLY A 11 21.76 12.56 -22.66
C GLY A 11 20.56 12.20 -21.77
N ARG A 12 20.79 12.01 -20.46
CA ARG A 12 19.73 11.75 -19.47
C ARG A 12 18.71 12.88 -19.40
N LYS A 13 19.14 14.14 -19.50
CA LYS A 13 18.22 15.29 -19.55
C LYS A 13 17.33 15.27 -20.79
N LEU A 14 17.90 14.99 -21.96
CA LEU A 14 17.13 14.86 -23.20
C LEU A 14 16.14 13.68 -23.15
N LEU A 15 16.56 12.57 -22.56
CA LEU A 15 15.70 11.41 -22.29
C LEU A 15 14.54 11.75 -21.35
N GLY A 16 14.79 12.50 -20.28
CA GLY A 16 13.74 13.02 -19.40
C GLY A 16 12.72 13.89 -20.15
N LEU A 17 13.17 14.73 -21.08
CA LEU A 17 12.27 15.54 -21.92
C LEU A 17 11.42 14.69 -22.87
N VAL A 18 11.98 13.62 -23.45
CA VAL A 18 11.19 12.71 -24.30
C VAL A 18 10.06 12.05 -23.52
N ARG A 19 10.29 11.71 -22.24
CA ARG A 19 9.30 11.02 -21.40
C ARG A 19 8.32 11.95 -20.72
N GLY A 20 8.79 13.14 -20.31
CA GLY A 20 8.00 14.12 -19.54
C GLY A 20 7.35 15.24 -20.36
N ALA A 21 7.62 15.37 -21.66
CA ALA A 21 7.01 16.42 -22.48
C ALA A 21 5.48 16.30 -22.53
N GLY A 22 4.81 17.39 -22.15
CA GLY A 22 3.35 17.48 -22.01
C GLY A 22 2.62 17.56 -23.36
N SER A 23 3.24 18.10 -24.41
CA SER A 23 2.65 18.15 -25.75
C SER A 23 3.31 17.18 -26.75
N PRO A 24 2.54 16.63 -27.73
CA PRO A 24 3.10 15.78 -28.78
C PRO A 24 4.21 16.43 -29.61
N GLY A 25 4.13 17.74 -29.85
CA GLY A 25 5.12 18.49 -30.62
C GLY A 25 6.46 18.66 -29.88
N GLU A 26 6.41 18.92 -28.57
CA GLU A 26 7.63 18.97 -27.74
C GLU A 26 8.30 17.61 -27.63
N ARG A 27 7.50 16.55 -27.49
CA ARG A 27 7.99 15.17 -27.46
C ARG A 27 8.74 14.81 -28.74
N SER A 28 8.18 15.13 -29.90
CA SER A 28 8.82 14.89 -31.21
C SER A 28 10.14 15.65 -31.35
N LYS A 29 10.20 16.92 -30.92
CA LYS A 29 11.44 17.73 -30.94
C LYS A 29 12.50 17.17 -30.00
N ALA A 30 12.11 16.81 -28.78
CA ALA A 30 13.00 16.18 -27.80
C ALA A 30 13.54 14.85 -28.32
N ARG A 31 12.70 14.04 -28.98
CA ARG A 31 13.10 12.77 -29.61
C ARG A 31 14.17 13.00 -30.66
N GLY A 32 13.93 13.89 -31.62
CA GLY A 32 14.90 14.18 -32.67
C GLY A 32 16.22 14.73 -32.12
N ALA A 33 16.17 15.51 -31.03
CA ALA A 33 17.37 16.00 -30.36
C ALA A 33 18.15 14.87 -29.64
N LEU A 34 17.44 13.95 -28.97
CA LEU A 34 18.05 12.80 -28.31
C LEU A 34 18.69 11.84 -29.31
N MET A 35 18.00 11.46 -30.38
CA MET A 35 18.54 10.58 -31.42
C MET A 35 19.84 11.14 -32.01
N ARG A 36 19.81 12.41 -32.45
CA ARG A 36 21.02 13.07 -32.99
C ARG A 36 22.15 13.13 -31.97
N PHE A 37 21.83 13.31 -30.69
CA PHE A 37 22.84 13.33 -29.62
C PHE A 37 23.48 11.95 -29.42
N LEU A 38 22.66 10.90 -29.35
CA LEU A 38 23.11 9.52 -29.22
C LEU A 38 23.98 9.11 -30.41
N ASP A 39 23.51 9.35 -31.63
CA ASP A 39 24.26 9.03 -32.86
C ASP A 39 25.60 9.78 -32.93
N ALA A 40 25.60 11.09 -32.64
CA ALA A 40 26.81 11.91 -32.69
C ALA A 40 27.87 11.49 -31.66
N ARG A 41 27.46 10.83 -30.58
CA ARG A 41 28.34 10.36 -29.51
C ARG A 41 28.56 8.84 -29.54
N ALA A 42 28.01 8.13 -30.53
CA ALA A 42 28.00 6.67 -30.58
C ALA A 42 27.48 6.02 -29.28
N LEU A 43 26.52 6.68 -28.62
CA LEU A 43 25.86 6.21 -27.41
C LEU A 43 24.52 5.55 -27.74
N THR A 44 24.07 4.68 -26.86
CA THR A 44 22.75 4.05 -26.87
C THR A 44 21.92 4.47 -25.67
N LEU A 45 20.63 4.13 -25.65
CA LEU A 45 19.80 4.33 -24.47
C LEU A 45 20.31 3.55 -23.25
N ALA A 46 20.91 2.37 -23.46
CA ALA A 46 21.54 1.58 -22.40
C ALA A 46 22.72 2.31 -21.73
N ASP A 47 23.47 3.12 -22.48
CA ASP A 47 24.58 3.92 -21.94
C ASP A 47 24.07 5.08 -21.08
N LEU A 48 22.89 5.61 -21.39
CA LEU A 48 22.24 6.64 -20.57
C LEU A 48 21.65 6.06 -19.28
N HIS A 49 21.06 4.85 -19.39
CA HIS A 49 20.48 4.10 -18.28
C HIS A 49 20.60 2.59 -18.53
N GLY A 50 21.39 1.89 -17.71
CA GLY A 50 21.76 0.48 -17.91
C GLY A 50 20.64 -0.57 -17.96
N GLY A 51 19.36 -0.17 -17.80
CA GLY A 51 18.18 -1.02 -17.98
C GLY A 51 17.47 -0.87 -19.33
N MET A 52 17.91 0.09 -20.15
CA MET A 52 17.29 0.39 -21.44
C MET A 52 17.87 -0.48 -22.56
N PRO A 53 17.13 -0.66 -23.67
CA PRO A 53 17.67 -1.35 -24.85
C PRO A 53 18.88 -0.62 -25.42
N ALA A 54 19.87 -1.38 -25.93
CA ALA A 54 21.05 -0.84 -26.61
C ALA A 54 20.71 -0.37 -28.04
N VAL A 55 19.80 0.60 -28.14
CA VAL A 55 19.33 1.21 -29.38
C VAL A 55 19.37 2.74 -29.26
N THR A 56 19.33 3.45 -30.38
CA THR A 56 19.33 4.93 -30.40
C THR A 56 17.93 5.52 -30.57
N ASP A 57 16.94 4.74 -31.03
CA ASP A 57 15.57 5.19 -31.24
C ASP A 57 14.73 5.15 -29.94
N PRO A 58 14.26 6.31 -29.44
CA PRO A 58 13.43 6.38 -28.23
C PRO A 58 12.04 5.76 -28.40
N ASP A 59 11.57 5.50 -29.62
CA ASP A 59 10.30 4.78 -29.82
C ASP A 59 10.38 3.34 -29.28
N ALA A 60 11.58 2.77 -29.17
CA ALA A 60 11.81 1.48 -28.49
C ALA A 60 11.51 1.52 -26.98
N LEU A 61 11.32 2.72 -26.39
CA LEU A 61 10.88 2.88 -25.01
C LEU A 61 9.35 2.77 -24.86
N HIS A 62 8.60 2.62 -25.96
CA HIS A 62 7.16 2.39 -25.88
C HIS A 62 6.90 1.04 -25.20
N GLY A 63 6.33 1.07 -24.00
CA GLY A 63 6.14 -0.12 -23.16
C GLY A 63 7.33 -0.48 -22.26
N TRP A 64 8.43 0.27 -22.33
CA TRP A 64 9.56 0.09 -21.40
C TRP A 64 9.21 0.67 -20.02
N ARG A 65 9.38 -0.16 -18.99
CA ARG A 65 9.12 0.20 -17.58
C ARG A 65 10.45 0.49 -16.90
N ASP A 66 10.54 1.63 -16.19
CA ASP A 66 11.70 1.97 -15.34
C ASP A 66 12.05 0.84 -14.36
N ALA A 67 11.02 0.16 -13.87
CA ALA A 67 11.13 -1.02 -13.03
C ALA A 67 12.12 -2.06 -13.57
N LEU A 68 12.19 -2.28 -14.90
CA LEU A 68 13.06 -3.31 -15.49
C LEU A 68 14.54 -3.03 -15.22
N GLY A 69 14.96 -1.76 -15.27
CA GLY A 69 16.34 -1.39 -14.97
C GLY A 69 16.69 -1.60 -13.50
N HIS A 70 15.79 -1.24 -12.60
CA HIS A 70 15.98 -1.48 -11.17
C HIS A 70 15.91 -2.97 -10.81
N LEU A 71 15.03 -3.74 -11.46
CA LEU A 71 14.94 -5.19 -11.28
C LEU A 71 16.21 -5.90 -11.74
N ALA A 72 16.82 -5.46 -12.85
CA ALA A 72 18.13 -5.95 -13.27
C ALA A 72 19.22 -5.61 -12.24
N ALA A 73 19.18 -4.39 -11.69
CA ALA A 73 20.12 -3.93 -10.67
C ALA A 73 20.05 -4.70 -9.34
N LEU A 74 18.93 -5.38 -9.02
CA LEU A 74 18.84 -6.29 -7.87
C LEU A 74 19.81 -7.48 -7.95
N ARG A 75 20.27 -7.83 -9.16
CA ARG A 75 21.26 -8.90 -9.40
C ARG A 75 22.71 -8.42 -9.30
N SER A 76 22.93 -7.13 -9.03
CA SER A 76 24.26 -6.57 -8.88
C SER A 76 24.98 -7.17 -7.67
N PRO A 77 26.30 -7.44 -7.76
CA PRO A 77 27.10 -7.79 -6.59
C PRO A 77 27.35 -6.58 -5.66
N ASP A 78 27.09 -5.35 -6.13
CA ASP A 78 27.28 -4.12 -5.38
C ASP A 78 26.05 -3.81 -4.50
N PRO A 79 26.20 -3.81 -3.15
CA PRO A 79 25.11 -3.53 -2.23
C PRO A 79 24.49 -2.13 -2.37
N GLU A 80 25.27 -1.11 -2.78
CA GLU A 80 24.74 0.25 -2.94
C GLU A 80 23.78 0.33 -4.13
N VAL A 81 24.13 -0.34 -5.22
CA VAL A 81 23.28 -0.47 -6.41
C VAL A 81 22.00 -1.22 -6.08
N VAL A 82 22.09 -2.32 -5.32
CA VAL A 82 20.92 -3.08 -4.87
C VAL A 82 20.04 -2.21 -3.96
N GLY A 83 20.62 -1.50 -2.99
CA GLY A 83 19.87 -0.64 -2.07
C GLY A 83 19.12 0.50 -2.78
N ALA A 84 19.76 1.14 -3.77
CA ALA A 84 19.12 2.16 -4.60
C ALA A 84 17.97 1.56 -5.44
N ALA A 85 18.15 0.37 -6.00
CA ALA A 85 17.11 -0.33 -6.74
C ALA A 85 15.92 -0.72 -5.86
N VAL A 86 16.16 -1.27 -4.65
CA VAL A 86 15.12 -1.58 -3.67
C VAL A 86 14.33 -0.33 -3.31
N THR A 87 15.01 0.78 -3.06
CA THR A 87 14.37 2.07 -2.72
C THR A 87 13.49 2.58 -3.87
N ALA A 88 13.93 2.46 -5.12
CA ALA A 88 13.14 2.89 -6.28
C ALA A 88 11.92 1.99 -6.53
N LEU A 89 12.04 0.68 -6.31
CA LEU A 89 11.00 -0.29 -6.61
C LEU A 89 9.92 -0.40 -5.53
N VAL A 90 10.22 -0.07 -4.27
CA VAL A 90 9.29 -0.31 -3.15
C VAL A 90 7.97 0.46 -3.30
N ASP A 91 8.01 1.66 -3.88
CA ASP A 91 6.85 2.51 -4.13
C ASP A 91 6.25 2.31 -5.54
N ASP A 92 6.84 1.46 -6.39
CA ASP A 92 6.35 1.19 -7.74
C ASP A 92 5.12 0.26 -7.71
N ALA A 93 3.95 0.79 -8.04
CA ALA A 93 2.69 0.06 -8.10
C ALA A 93 2.49 -0.75 -9.40
N SER A 94 3.37 -0.59 -10.39
CA SER A 94 3.29 -1.29 -11.68
C SER A 94 3.88 -2.70 -11.64
N LEU A 95 4.55 -3.08 -10.54
CA LEU A 95 5.22 -4.37 -10.40
C LEU A 95 4.22 -5.53 -10.50
N THR A 96 4.59 -6.52 -11.33
CA THR A 96 3.91 -7.82 -11.38
C THR A 96 4.15 -8.61 -10.10
N GLU A 97 3.38 -9.67 -9.87
CA GLU A 97 3.53 -10.51 -8.67
C GLU A 97 4.93 -11.12 -8.56
N ASP A 98 5.48 -11.64 -9.66
CA ASP A 98 6.82 -12.22 -9.71
C ASP A 98 7.91 -11.17 -9.41
N GLU A 99 7.74 -9.95 -9.93
CA GLU A 99 8.68 -8.84 -9.68
C GLU A 99 8.61 -8.38 -8.21
N ARG A 100 7.41 -8.35 -7.62
CA ARG A 100 7.24 -8.07 -6.18
C ARG A 100 7.90 -9.16 -5.34
N ALA A 101 7.76 -10.43 -5.72
CA ALA A 101 8.39 -11.54 -5.04
C ALA A 101 9.92 -11.43 -5.11
N ALA A 102 10.48 -11.09 -6.27
CA ALA A 102 11.91 -10.83 -6.42
C ALA A 102 12.39 -9.64 -5.59
N LEU A 103 11.64 -8.53 -5.53
CA LEU A 103 11.98 -7.40 -4.66
C LEU A 103 12.02 -7.81 -3.18
N LEU A 104 11.06 -8.61 -2.74
CA LEU A 104 10.94 -9.05 -1.35
C LEU A 104 12.10 -9.93 -0.88
N THR A 105 12.86 -10.58 -1.76
CA THR A 105 14.07 -11.32 -1.36
C THR A 105 15.23 -10.42 -0.95
N HIS A 106 15.19 -9.14 -1.33
CA HIS A 106 16.21 -8.14 -1.00
C HIS A 106 15.74 -7.11 0.04
N LEU A 107 14.44 -7.06 0.32
CA LEU A 107 13.83 -6.06 1.18
C LEU A 107 13.76 -6.53 2.64
N ASP A 108 14.30 -5.73 3.53
CA ASP A 108 14.14 -5.87 4.99
C ASP A 108 12.86 -5.13 5.42
N LEU A 109 11.79 -5.88 5.68
CA LEU A 109 10.47 -5.33 6.02
C LEU A 109 10.51 -4.53 7.33
N ASP A 110 11.32 -4.95 8.31
CA ASP A 110 11.47 -4.27 9.58
C ASP A 110 12.14 -2.90 9.39
N LYS A 111 13.21 -2.84 8.59
CA LYS A 111 13.88 -1.58 8.27
C LYS A 111 12.99 -0.65 7.46
N LEU A 112 12.24 -1.19 6.49
CA LEU A 112 11.27 -0.39 5.73
C LEU A 112 10.25 0.25 6.68
N ALA A 113 9.62 -0.56 7.53
CA ALA A 113 8.65 -0.06 8.50
C ALA A 113 9.26 0.94 9.46
N ALA A 114 10.45 0.69 10.01
CA ALA A 114 11.14 1.62 10.90
C ALA A 114 11.42 2.98 10.24
N SER A 115 11.82 2.98 8.96
CA SER A 115 12.10 4.21 8.23
C SER A 115 10.83 5.02 7.89
N ARG A 116 9.68 4.35 7.74
CA ARG A 116 8.41 4.96 7.31
C ARG A 116 7.42 5.20 8.45
N ALA A 117 7.62 4.57 9.61
CA ALA A 117 6.73 4.63 10.77
C ALA A 117 6.33 6.07 11.17
N PRO A 118 7.25 7.05 11.26
CA PRO A 118 6.85 8.41 11.63
C PRO A 118 5.85 9.03 10.66
N GLY A 119 6.00 8.78 9.35
CA GLY A 119 5.08 9.26 8.31
C GLY A 119 3.73 8.56 8.41
N TRP A 120 3.72 7.25 8.59
CA TRP A 120 2.48 6.47 8.71
C TRP A 120 1.68 6.81 9.96
N LEU A 121 2.34 7.03 11.09
CA LEU A 121 1.68 7.45 12.33
C LEU A 121 1.10 8.85 12.21
N PHE A 122 1.82 9.77 11.57
CA PHE A 122 1.33 11.12 11.28
C PHE A 122 0.07 11.08 10.41
N GLU A 123 0.08 10.30 9.33
CA GLU A 123 -1.09 10.12 8.44
C GLU A 123 -2.28 9.46 9.15
N LEU A 124 -2.00 8.52 10.06
CA LEU A 124 -3.01 7.81 10.81
C LEU A 124 -3.74 8.72 11.82
N GLY A 125 -3.02 9.62 12.48
CA GLY A 125 -3.59 10.55 13.47
C GLY A 125 -4.20 9.87 14.70
N ASP A 126 -3.68 8.69 15.08
CA ASP A 126 -4.17 7.88 16.20
C ASP A 126 -3.07 7.72 17.26
N GLU A 127 -3.20 8.48 18.34
CA GLU A 127 -2.22 8.54 19.44
C GLU A 127 -2.07 7.22 20.20
N GLU A 128 -3.04 6.30 20.09
CA GLU A 128 -2.97 4.99 20.75
C GLU A 128 -2.05 4.02 19.99
N VAL A 129 -1.82 4.25 18.69
CA VAL A 129 -0.85 3.49 17.91
C VAL A 129 0.50 4.16 18.05
N THR A 130 1.48 3.43 18.57
CA THR A 130 2.82 3.94 18.87
C THR A 130 3.82 3.36 17.88
N ASP A 131 5.01 3.94 17.79
CA ASP A 131 6.14 3.38 17.04
C ASP A 131 6.39 1.91 17.41
N ARG A 132 6.27 1.58 18.70
CA ARG A 132 6.43 0.20 19.18
C ARG A 132 5.42 -0.76 18.55
N HIS A 133 4.14 -0.37 18.49
CA HIS A 133 3.11 -1.20 17.85
C HIS A 133 3.40 -1.42 16.37
N VAL A 134 3.87 -0.39 15.66
CA VAL A 134 4.25 -0.48 14.24
C VAL A 134 5.44 -1.42 14.03
N LEU A 135 6.48 -1.29 14.85
CA LEU A 135 7.68 -2.13 14.76
C LEU A 135 7.42 -3.59 15.15
N ASP A 136 6.65 -3.83 16.21
CA ASP A 136 6.30 -5.18 16.62
C ASP A 136 5.38 -5.86 15.59
N ALA A 137 4.48 -5.11 14.94
CA ALA A 137 3.69 -5.59 13.80
C ALA A 137 4.54 -5.90 12.56
N ALA A 138 5.54 -5.07 12.24
CA ALA A 138 6.44 -5.30 11.11
C ALA A 138 7.25 -6.59 11.27
N ARG A 139 7.74 -6.88 12.48
CA ARG A 139 8.49 -8.12 12.78
C ARG A 139 7.68 -9.40 12.60
N ALA A 140 6.36 -9.30 12.73
CA ALA A 140 5.45 -10.43 12.52
C ALA A 140 5.05 -10.60 11.04
N LEU A 141 5.44 -9.67 10.16
CA LEU A 141 5.02 -9.65 8.77
C LEU A 141 5.84 -10.64 7.93
N SER A 142 5.15 -11.39 7.08
CA SER A 142 5.78 -12.30 6.12
C SER A 142 5.72 -11.74 4.70
N ALA A 143 6.70 -12.09 3.86
CA ALA A 143 6.68 -11.76 2.43
C ALA A 143 5.39 -12.27 1.75
N GLN A 144 4.90 -13.45 2.14
CA GLN A 144 3.66 -14.02 1.59
C GLN A 144 2.44 -13.15 1.91
N ALA A 145 2.35 -12.59 3.12
CA ALA A 145 1.27 -11.68 3.48
C ALA A 145 1.31 -10.42 2.60
N VAL A 146 2.50 -9.85 2.36
CA VAL A 146 2.67 -8.70 1.47
C VAL A 146 2.25 -9.03 0.03
N LEU A 147 2.65 -10.19 -0.49
CA LEU A 147 2.28 -10.63 -1.84
C LEU A 147 0.77 -10.77 -2.00
N SER A 148 0.08 -11.30 -0.99
CA SER A 148 -1.38 -11.50 -1.01
C SER A 148 -2.19 -10.21 -1.20
N LEU A 149 -1.63 -9.05 -0.84
CA LEU A 149 -2.19 -7.74 -1.14
C LEU A 149 -1.66 -7.22 -2.49
N GLY A 150 -2.07 -7.89 -3.57
CA GLY A 150 -1.80 -7.45 -4.95
C GLY A 150 -2.47 -6.13 -5.32
N GLY A 151 -2.11 -5.58 -6.49
CA GLY A 151 -2.73 -4.37 -7.05
C GLY A 151 -2.26 -3.04 -6.43
N MET A 152 -1.19 -3.07 -5.63
CA MET A 152 -0.56 -1.88 -5.04
C MET A 152 0.95 -2.06 -4.91
N SER A 153 1.65 -0.97 -4.58
CA SER A 153 3.09 -0.99 -4.31
C SER A 153 3.42 -1.86 -3.09
N VAL A 154 4.66 -2.32 -2.99
CA VAL A 154 5.12 -3.09 -1.83
C VAL A 154 5.07 -2.25 -0.56
N ALA A 155 5.47 -0.98 -0.62
CA ALA A 155 5.34 -0.05 0.51
C ALA A 155 3.88 0.10 0.98
N GLY A 156 2.94 0.25 0.05
CA GLY A 156 1.51 0.36 0.38
C GLY A 156 0.92 -0.91 1.00
N ALA A 157 1.33 -2.08 0.51
CA ALA A 157 0.92 -3.36 1.08
C ALA A 157 1.49 -3.55 2.50
N VAL A 158 2.77 -3.24 2.71
CA VAL A 158 3.41 -3.28 4.03
C VAL A 158 2.72 -2.31 4.99
N GLN A 159 2.51 -1.05 4.60
CA GLN A 159 1.79 -0.06 5.41
C GLN A 159 0.41 -0.60 5.81
N THR A 160 -0.37 -1.11 4.86
CA THR A 160 -1.72 -1.64 5.14
C THR A 160 -1.70 -2.75 6.19
N LEU A 161 -0.80 -3.73 6.03
CA LEU A 161 -0.71 -4.88 6.93
C LEU A 161 -0.19 -4.47 8.32
N VAL A 162 0.90 -3.71 8.35
CA VAL A 162 1.53 -3.24 9.59
C VAL A 162 0.57 -2.37 10.37
N MET A 163 -0.11 -1.41 9.73
CA MET A 163 -1.05 -0.53 10.42
C MET A 163 -2.30 -1.28 10.90
N GLY A 164 -2.76 -2.28 10.14
CA GLY A 164 -3.84 -3.17 10.58
C GLY A 164 -3.49 -3.91 11.87
N GLU A 165 -2.32 -4.55 11.89
CA GLU A 165 -1.85 -5.32 13.06
C GLU A 165 -1.47 -4.41 14.24
N ALA A 166 -0.82 -3.27 13.98
CA ALA A 166 -0.49 -2.29 15.01
C ALA A 166 -1.75 -1.75 15.72
N ARG A 167 -2.85 -1.55 14.98
CA ARG A 167 -4.16 -1.24 15.58
C ARG A 167 -4.67 -2.40 16.43
N VAL A 168 -4.61 -3.64 15.95
CA VAL A 168 -5.00 -4.83 16.74
C VAL A 168 -4.25 -4.92 18.07
N GLN A 169 -2.95 -4.60 18.07
CA GLN A 169 -2.11 -4.59 19.28
C GLN A 169 -2.45 -3.44 20.22
N ALA A 170 -2.66 -2.24 19.67
CA ALA A 170 -3.00 -1.05 20.44
C ALA A 170 -4.37 -1.17 21.15
N ARG A 171 -5.34 -1.86 20.53
CA ARG A 171 -6.69 -1.97 21.11
C ARG A 171 -6.87 -3.24 21.95
N PRO A 172 -7.30 -3.11 23.21
CA PRO A 172 -7.67 -4.28 24.02
C PRO A 172 -8.95 -4.93 23.47
N ALA A 173 -9.07 -6.24 23.70
CA ALA A 173 -10.31 -6.97 23.46
C ALA A 173 -11.42 -6.45 24.39
N ARG A 174 -12.61 -6.21 23.82
CA ARG A 174 -13.79 -5.68 24.50
C ARG A 174 -15.02 -6.48 24.11
N THR A 175 -15.97 -6.52 25.02
CA THR A 175 -17.30 -7.06 24.80
C THR A 175 -18.36 -6.04 25.19
N LEU A 176 -19.39 -5.93 24.36
CA LEU A 176 -20.59 -5.15 24.63
C LEU A 176 -21.76 -6.10 24.78
N ARG A 177 -22.41 -6.06 25.95
CA ARG A 177 -23.62 -6.83 26.20
C ARG A 177 -24.73 -6.36 25.26
N ALA A 178 -25.42 -7.30 24.65
CA ALA A 178 -26.57 -7.08 23.80
C ALA A 178 -27.84 -7.66 24.46
N ARG A 179 -29.00 -7.30 23.91
CA ARG A 179 -30.30 -7.80 24.39
C ARG A 179 -30.66 -9.13 23.75
N ASP A 180 -30.23 -9.31 22.51
CA ASP A 180 -30.57 -10.41 21.61
C ASP A 180 -29.51 -10.49 20.49
N ALA A 181 -29.63 -11.49 19.62
CA ALA A 181 -28.70 -11.73 18.52
C ALA A 181 -28.63 -10.58 17.50
N TRP A 182 -29.76 -9.93 17.20
CA TRP A 182 -29.82 -8.84 16.22
C TRP A 182 -29.16 -7.58 16.75
N HIS A 183 -29.40 -7.26 18.02
CA HIS A 183 -28.72 -6.18 18.70
C HIS A 183 -27.21 -6.44 18.79
N ALA A 184 -26.78 -7.69 19.02
CA ALA A 184 -25.37 -8.06 18.99
C ALA A 184 -24.75 -7.87 17.59
N ALA A 185 -25.44 -8.27 16.52
CA ALA A 185 -24.97 -8.07 15.14
C ALA A 185 -24.85 -6.58 14.79
N PHE A 186 -25.84 -5.78 15.19
CA PHE A 186 -25.80 -4.32 15.01
C PHE A 186 -24.63 -3.67 15.76
N LEU A 187 -24.45 -4.03 17.04
CA LEU A 187 -23.33 -3.51 17.83
C LEU A 187 -21.97 -3.94 17.26
N ALA A 188 -21.85 -5.18 16.76
CA ALA A 188 -20.64 -5.65 16.11
C ALA A 188 -20.32 -4.84 14.85
N GLU A 189 -21.33 -4.52 14.03
CA GLU A 189 -21.15 -3.69 12.83
C GLU A 189 -20.77 -2.24 13.18
N LEU A 190 -21.38 -1.66 14.23
CA LEU A 190 -20.96 -0.35 14.74
C LEU A 190 -19.51 -0.38 15.23
N LEU A 191 -19.11 -1.41 15.97
CA LEU A 191 -17.74 -1.61 16.43
C LEU A 191 -16.79 -1.67 15.22
N ARG A 192 -17.10 -2.52 14.24
CA ARG A 192 -16.29 -2.70 13.03
C ARG A 192 -16.10 -1.39 12.26
N ARG A 193 -17.15 -0.58 12.13
CA ARG A 193 -17.08 0.72 11.46
C ARG A 193 -16.31 1.75 12.26
N ALA A 194 -16.46 1.76 13.58
CA ALA A 194 -15.80 2.74 14.44
C ALA A 194 -14.29 2.49 14.55
N THR A 195 -13.85 1.23 14.52
CA THR A 195 -12.44 0.86 14.72
C THR A 195 -11.72 0.45 13.44
N GLY A 196 -12.46 0.10 12.38
CA GLY A 196 -11.92 -0.51 11.18
C GLY A 196 -11.40 -1.94 11.40
N LEU A 197 -11.63 -2.54 12.57
CA LEU A 197 -11.17 -3.88 12.94
C LEU A 197 -12.32 -4.89 12.92
N PRO A 198 -12.02 -6.18 12.73
CA PRO A 198 -13.04 -7.23 12.83
C PRO A 198 -13.77 -7.20 14.18
N ALA A 199 -15.09 -7.34 14.11
CA ALA A 199 -15.97 -7.50 15.26
C ALA A 199 -17.08 -8.50 14.91
N ARG A 200 -17.57 -9.23 15.90
CA ARG A 200 -18.56 -10.29 15.71
C ARG A 200 -19.61 -10.30 16.80
N ALA A 201 -20.83 -10.68 16.43
CA ALA A 201 -21.84 -11.12 17.37
C ALA A 201 -21.50 -12.54 17.86
N GLN A 202 -21.69 -12.79 19.15
CA GLN A 202 -21.52 -14.11 19.73
C GLN A 202 -22.43 -14.28 20.94
N GLU A 203 -22.82 -15.52 21.21
CA GLU A 203 -23.43 -15.92 22.48
C GLU A 203 -22.31 -16.27 23.47
N THR A 204 -22.43 -15.80 24.72
CA THR A 204 -21.48 -16.09 25.78
C THR A 204 -21.73 -17.48 26.38
N ALA A 205 -20.77 -17.98 27.17
CA ALA A 205 -20.94 -19.26 27.88
C ALA A 205 -22.15 -19.27 28.84
N GLN A 206 -22.67 -18.10 29.21
CA GLN A 206 -23.83 -17.91 30.06
C GLN A 206 -25.16 -17.80 29.26
N GLY A 207 -25.12 -17.95 27.92
CA GLY A 207 -26.30 -17.79 27.07
C GLY A 207 -26.69 -16.33 26.82
N GLU A 208 -25.80 -15.37 27.07
CA GLU A 208 -26.06 -13.95 26.81
C GLU A 208 -25.51 -13.52 25.46
N TRP A 209 -26.22 -12.67 24.72
CA TRP A 209 -25.72 -12.13 23.47
C TRP A 209 -24.75 -10.96 23.70
N ALA A 210 -23.65 -10.93 22.95
CA ALA A 210 -22.68 -9.85 23.01
C ALA A 210 -22.03 -9.58 21.65
N ALA A 211 -21.61 -8.33 21.44
CA ALA A 211 -20.68 -7.97 20.38
C ALA A 211 -19.25 -7.97 20.94
N ALA A 212 -18.36 -8.73 20.29
CA ALA A 212 -16.97 -8.84 20.67
C ALA A 212 -16.07 -8.26 19.57
N GLY A 213 -15.06 -7.48 19.97
CA GLY A 213 -14.07 -6.91 19.07
C GLY A 213 -12.98 -6.19 19.85
N ARG A 214 -12.15 -5.42 19.16
CA ARG A 214 -11.10 -4.61 19.78
C ARG A 214 -11.43 -3.14 19.63
N ALA A 215 -11.39 -2.40 20.73
CA ALA A 215 -11.75 -0.99 20.74
C ALA A 215 -11.08 -0.23 21.88
N SER A 216 -10.74 1.02 21.62
CA SER A 216 -10.32 1.97 22.64
C SER A 216 -11.50 2.50 23.47
N PRO A 217 -11.25 3.15 24.64
CA PRO A 217 -12.31 3.78 25.41
C PRO A 217 -13.11 4.82 24.61
N THR A 218 -12.44 5.58 23.75
CA THR A 218 -13.06 6.63 22.92
C THR A 218 -13.91 6.02 21.81
N GLU A 219 -13.40 4.99 21.13
CA GLU A 219 -14.17 4.21 20.14
C GLU A 219 -15.40 3.55 20.78
N LEU A 220 -15.23 2.94 21.95
CA LEU A 220 -16.33 2.29 22.68
C LEU A 220 -17.42 3.28 23.09
N SER A 221 -17.02 4.47 23.54
CA SER A 221 -17.95 5.54 23.90
C SER A 221 -18.75 6.03 22.70
N ARG A 222 -18.10 6.19 21.53
CA ARG A 222 -18.77 6.53 20.26
C ARG A 222 -19.78 5.45 19.85
N VAL A 223 -19.41 4.17 19.97
CA VAL A 223 -20.32 3.07 19.63
C VAL A 223 -21.52 3.02 20.56
N ARG A 224 -21.33 3.21 21.87
CA ARG A 224 -22.44 3.26 22.84
C ARG A 224 -23.38 4.44 22.56
N ALA A 225 -22.84 5.61 22.24
CA ALA A 225 -23.63 6.78 21.87
C ALA A 225 -24.42 6.53 20.57
N ALA A 226 -23.78 5.98 19.53
CA ALA A 226 -24.43 5.64 18.27
C ALA A 226 -25.54 4.59 18.47
N ALA A 227 -25.28 3.54 19.26
CA ALA A 227 -26.26 2.51 19.56
C ALA A 227 -27.48 3.07 20.28
N HIS A 228 -27.28 3.98 21.25
CA HIS A 228 -28.38 4.64 21.93
C HIS A 228 -29.25 5.48 20.98
N ASN A 229 -28.62 6.26 20.11
CA ASN A 229 -29.32 7.14 19.17
C ASN A 229 -30.05 6.40 18.06
N LEU A 230 -29.54 5.22 17.67
CA LEU A 230 -30.05 4.46 16.53
C LEU A 230 -30.98 3.30 16.94
N ASP A 231 -31.22 3.07 18.24
CA ASP A 231 -32.01 1.91 18.70
C ASP A 231 -33.43 1.91 18.11
N GLY A 232 -34.09 3.07 18.09
CA GLY A 232 -35.42 3.22 17.49
C GLY A 232 -35.42 2.98 15.98
N ALA A 233 -34.40 3.50 15.28
CA ALA A 233 -34.25 3.33 13.84
C ALA A 233 -33.96 1.86 13.45
N LEU A 234 -33.17 1.15 14.25
CA LEU A 234 -32.91 -0.28 14.07
C LEU A 234 -34.20 -1.09 14.16
N ARG A 235 -35.01 -0.88 15.22
CA ARG A 235 -36.30 -1.57 15.38
C ARG A 235 -37.22 -1.35 14.18
N GLN A 236 -37.36 -0.11 13.75
CA GLN A 236 -38.18 0.22 12.57
C GLN A 236 -37.64 -0.38 11.28
N ALA A 237 -36.32 -0.51 11.12
CA ALA A 237 -35.72 -1.18 9.97
C ALA A 237 -35.98 -2.69 9.99
N LEU A 238 -35.85 -3.33 11.15
CA LEU A 238 -36.16 -4.75 11.33
C LEU A 238 -37.64 -5.06 11.08
N ASP A 239 -38.55 -4.23 11.61
CA ASP A 239 -40.00 -4.38 11.36
C ASP A 239 -40.38 -4.20 9.89
N ARG A 240 -39.67 -3.33 9.16
CA ARG A 240 -39.84 -3.19 7.71
C ARG A 240 -39.34 -4.43 6.98
N ALA A 241 -38.11 -4.85 7.26
CA ALA A 241 -37.53 -6.04 6.66
C ALA A 241 -38.38 -7.30 6.91
N ALA A 242 -38.91 -7.47 8.12
CA ALA A 242 -39.79 -8.59 8.47
C ALA A 242 -41.08 -8.59 7.63
N ARG A 243 -41.71 -7.42 7.45
CA ARG A 243 -42.91 -7.29 6.60
C ARG A 243 -42.61 -7.55 5.13
N ASP A 244 -41.46 -7.09 4.64
CA ASP A 244 -41.08 -7.31 3.25
C ASP A 244 -40.79 -8.79 2.97
N VAL A 245 -40.08 -9.49 3.87
CA VAL A 245 -39.87 -10.94 3.77
C VAL A 245 -41.21 -11.70 3.84
N ALA A 246 -42.11 -11.33 4.75
CA ALA A 246 -43.41 -11.99 4.86
C ALA A 246 -44.29 -11.85 3.61
N ARG A 247 -44.06 -10.83 2.77
CA ARG A 247 -44.76 -10.68 1.47
C ARG A 247 -44.17 -11.53 0.35
N THR A 248 -42.95 -12.03 0.52
CA THR A 248 -42.27 -12.87 -0.49
C THR A 248 -42.58 -14.36 -0.34
N VAL A 249 -43.27 -14.74 0.74
CA VAL A 249 -43.73 -16.09 1.05
C VAL A 249 -45.20 -16.20 0.67
#